data_AF-A0A0S7Y0W0-F1
#
_entry.id   AF-A0A0S7Y0W0-F1
#
_cell.length_a   1.000
_cell.length_b   1.000
_cell.length_c   1.000
_cell.angle_alpha   90.00
_cell.angle_beta   90.00
_cell.angle_gamma   90.00
#
_symmetry.space_group_name_H-M   'P 1'
#
loop_
_entity.id
_entity.type
_entity.pdbx_description
1 polymer ?
#
loop_
_entity_poly.entity_id
_entity_poly.type
_entity_poly.pdbx_seq_one_letter_code
_entity_poly.pdbx_strand_id
1 'polypeptide(L)'
;MAQRGIREFEGKRLLKKFWERYLPTLEYPFKAVLVEEGHTLKDYLKDHPWLKEEGLVVKPDQLFWISERMGKELTIGEVKDKLTHFLVEPFVPHKEELYMAMVSERGGDKVYLSEKGGVDIEEVWETVREIFIPIPTSEEKLKEIVSDGLPEEFKEKRGVFIPFICGLYKLFSDLHFAYLELNPFTILEKQIIPFDLVARLDDTAHFDCAEAWGDIAFPAPFGRKLTPEETHIRSVDEGSGASLKLTVLNPKGRIWTMVAGGGASVVYTDTISDMGASKELGNYGEYSGDPSTDETYEYAKTILDLMTRERDPEGRPKVLLIGGGIANFTDVARTFDGIIKALQEYKEKLKNVNAKIYVRRGGPNYETGLTRMRQLGETLGVPIEVYGPETHMTRIVKMALAH
;
A
#
# COMPACT_ATOMS: atom_id res chain seq x y z
N MET A 1 11.99 -0.21 -2.46
CA MET A 1 11.26 0.73 -1.60
C MET A 1 9.80 0.66 -1.97
N ALA A 2 8.98 0.04 -1.12
CA ALA A 2 7.54 0.12 -1.27
C ALA A 2 7.07 1.30 -0.40
N GLN A 3 6.72 2.40 -1.07
CA GLN A 3 6.24 3.59 -0.38
C GLN A 3 4.79 3.38 0.01
N ARG A 4 4.50 3.38 1.31
CA ARG A 4 3.14 3.15 1.83
C ARG A 4 2.64 4.36 2.58
N GLY A 5 1.43 4.79 2.21
CA GLY A 5 0.74 5.87 2.90
C GLY A 5 0.43 5.49 4.34
N ILE A 6 0.58 6.46 5.24
CA ILE A 6 0.12 6.38 6.64
C ILE A 6 -1.02 7.39 6.84
N ARG A 7 -1.84 7.18 7.88
CA ARG A 7 -2.90 8.14 8.22
C ARG A 7 -2.28 9.47 8.65
N GLU A 8 -2.97 10.58 8.38
CA GLU A 8 -2.59 11.93 8.85
C GLU A 8 -2.29 11.93 10.35
N PHE A 9 -3.14 11.29 11.16
CA PHE A 9 -2.95 11.13 12.60
C PHE A 9 -1.59 10.48 12.95
N GLU A 10 -1.20 9.41 12.25
CA GLU A 10 0.07 8.73 12.51
C GLU A 10 1.26 9.59 12.10
N GLY A 11 1.18 10.27 10.96
CA GLY A 11 2.22 11.21 10.55
C GLY A 11 2.39 12.35 11.54
N LYS A 12 1.29 12.97 11.98
CA LYS A 12 1.30 14.04 13.00
C LYS A 12 1.80 13.53 14.37
N ARG A 13 1.43 12.31 14.77
CA ARG A 13 1.93 11.66 16.00
C ARG A 13 3.44 11.41 15.95
N LEU A 14 3.95 10.94 14.81
CA LEU A 14 5.39 10.77 14.59
C LEU A 14 6.14 12.10 14.67
N LEU A 15 5.62 13.14 14.01
CA LEU A 15 6.18 14.49 14.14
C LEU A 15 6.23 14.92 15.60
N LYS A 16 5.15 14.75 16.37
CA LYS A 16 5.14 15.11 17.79
C LYS A 16 6.15 14.32 18.62
N LYS A 17 6.23 13.00 18.42
CA LYS A 17 7.14 12.11 19.15
C LYS A 17 8.61 12.54 19.01
N PHE A 18 8.98 13.01 17.82
CA PHE A 18 10.37 13.34 17.49
C PHE A 18 10.65 14.85 17.41
N TRP A 19 9.64 15.70 17.59
CA TRP A 19 9.75 17.14 17.37
C TRP A 19 10.90 17.78 18.15
N GLU A 20 10.96 17.55 19.46
CA GLU A 20 11.97 18.19 20.33
C GLU A 20 13.41 17.75 19.99
N ARG A 21 13.58 16.54 19.46
CA ARG A 21 14.89 16.02 19.03
C ARG A 21 15.39 16.75 17.79
N TYR A 22 14.53 16.95 16.80
CA TYR A 22 14.94 17.48 15.48
C TYR A 22 14.72 18.98 15.32
N LEU A 23 13.74 19.55 16.04
CA LEU A 23 13.31 20.94 15.95
C LEU A 23 13.27 21.63 17.33
N PRO A 24 14.36 21.59 18.12
CA PRO A 24 14.35 22.04 19.52
C PRO A 24 14.09 23.54 19.72
N THR A 25 14.21 24.35 18.67
CA THR A 25 14.00 25.80 18.70
C THR A 25 12.58 26.22 18.30
N LEU A 26 11.75 25.26 17.87
CA LEU A 26 10.40 25.47 17.38
C LEU A 26 9.41 24.64 18.18
N GLU A 27 8.16 25.05 18.19
CA GLU A 27 7.11 24.38 18.94
C GLU A 27 6.13 23.69 17.99
N TYR A 28 5.66 22.51 18.39
CA TYR A 28 4.54 21.84 17.74
C TYR A 28 3.46 21.52 18.78
N PRO A 29 2.42 22.37 18.88
CA PRO A 29 1.33 22.22 19.83
C PRO A 29 0.32 21.15 19.38
N PHE A 30 0.81 19.94 19.10
CA PHE A 30 0.00 18.82 18.64
C PHE A 30 -1.10 18.47 19.64
N LYS A 31 -2.35 18.54 19.16
CA LYS A 31 -3.54 18.04 19.83
C LYS A 31 -4.41 17.39 18.76
N ALA A 32 -4.55 16.09 18.81
CA ALA A 32 -5.43 15.37 17.92
C ALA A 32 -6.02 14.14 18.59
N VAL A 33 -7.23 13.77 18.18
CA VAL A 33 -7.88 12.52 18.53
C VAL A 33 -8.35 11.83 17.25
N LEU A 34 -8.01 10.55 17.10
CA LEU A 34 -8.57 9.69 16.08
C LEU A 34 -9.81 8.99 16.67
N VAL A 35 -11.00 9.39 16.23
CA VAL A 35 -12.26 8.78 16.66
C VAL A 35 -12.59 7.64 15.71
N GLU A 36 -12.60 6.42 16.25
CA GLU A 36 -12.85 5.19 15.50
C GLU A 36 -14.33 4.77 15.57
N GLU A 37 -14.74 3.89 14.65
CA GLU A 37 -16.05 3.27 14.67
C GLU A 37 -16.33 2.59 16.02
N GLY A 38 -17.53 2.81 16.56
CA GLY A 38 -17.92 2.33 17.89
C GLY A 38 -17.57 3.28 19.04
N HIS A 39 -16.79 4.34 18.81
CA HIS A 39 -16.46 5.35 19.80
C HIS A 39 -17.13 6.69 19.51
N THR A 40 -17.24 7.51 20.55
CA THR A 40 -17.74 8.88 20.50
C THR A 40 -16.70 9.82 21.10
N LEU A 41 -16.83 11.13 20.83
CA LEU A 41 -15.97 12.13 21.47
C LEU A 41 -15.97 12.04 23.00
N LYS A 42 -17.06 11.55 23.60
CA LYS A 42 -17.20 11.43 25.06
C LYS A 42 -16.16 10.49 25.67
N ASP A 43 -15.80 9.44 24.94
CA ASP A 43 -14.87 8.42 25.40
C ASP A 43 -13.45 8.99 25.57
N TYR A 44 -13.14 10.07 24.83
CA TYR A 44 -11.83 10.73 24.83
C TYR A 44 -11.75 11.94 25.77
N LEU A 45 -12.87 12.41 26.33
CA LEU A 45 -12.92 13.64 27.14
C LEU A 45 -12.07 13.60 28.41
N LYS A 46 -11.86 12.41 28.97
CA LYS A 46 -11.06 12.24 30.19
C LYS A 46 -9.59 12.56 29.94
N ASP A 47 -9.06 12.08 28.81
CA ASP A 47 -7.65 12.21 28.46
C ASP A 47 -7.39 13.46 27.60
N HIS A 48 -8.43 14.02 26.99
CA HIS A 48 -8.39 15.19 26.11
C HIS A 48 -9.45 16.25 26.51
N PRO A 49 -9.29 16.93 27.67
CA PRO A 49 -10.28 17.89 28.18
C PRO A 49 -10.49 19.11 27.26
N TRP A 50 -9.47 19.48 26.47
CA TRP A 50 -9.52 20.57 25.48
C TRP A 50 -10.64 20.40 24.44
N LEU A 51 -11.13 19.17 24.24
CA LEU A 51 -12.30 18.89 23.40
C LEU A 51 -13.58 19.65 23.82
N LYS A 52 -13.67 20.15 25.06
CA LYS A 52 -14.80 20.96 25.55
C LYS A 52 -14.51 22.45 25.59
N GLU A 53 -13.24 22.82 25.56
CA GLU A 53 -12.78 24.16 25.91
C GLU A 53 -12.44 24.98 24.66
N GLU A 54 -12.03 24.30 23.59
CA GLU A 54 -11.56 24.91 22.35
C GLU A 54 -12.58 24.73 21.21
N GLY A 55 -12.56 25.65 20.25
CA GLY A 55 -13.20 25.40 18.96
C GLY A 55 -12.53 24.19 18.31
N LEU A 56 -13.28 23.34 17.62
CA LEU A 56 -12.76 22.11 17.02
C LEU A 56 -12.85 22.15 15.51
N VAL A 57 -12.02 21.35 14.85
CA VAL A 57 -12.13 20.90 13.46
C VAL A 57 -12.26 19.39 13.48
N VAL A 58 -13.18 18.89 12.66
CA VAL A 58 -13.37 17.45 12.44
C VAL A 58 -13.19 17.19 10.96
N LYS A 59 -12.23 16.34 10.61
CA LYS A 59 -12.01 15.86 9.25
C LYS A 59 -12.60 14.46 9.11
N PRO A 60 -13.40 14.27 8.04
CA PRO A 60 -12.92 14.29 6.65
C PRO A 60 -13.48 15.43 5.77
N ASP A 61 -14.41 16.24 6.30
CA ASP A 61 -14.78 17.63 5.91
C ASP A 61 -15.96 18.08 6.82
N GLN A 62 -15.61 18.88 7.85
CA GLN A 62 -16.36 19.80 8.74
C GLN A 62 -17.57 19.36 9.64
N LEU A 63 -17.74 20.13 10.72
CA LEU A 63 -18.29 19.81 12.05
C LEU A 63 -19.82 19.64 12.19
N PHE A 64 -20.21 18.93 13.25
CA PHE A 64 -21.54 18.36 13.57
C PHE A 64 -21.93 17.15 12.72
N TRP A 65 -21.06 16.13 12.67
CA TRP A 65 -21.32 14.99 11.77
C TRP A 65 -20.71 13.65 12.17
N ILE A 66 -19.93 13.48 13.26
CA ILE A 66 -19.31 12.16 13.52
C ILE A 66 -20.38 11.08 13.70
N SER A 67 -21.34 11.25 14.62
CA SER A 67 -22.43 10.28 14.81
C SER A 67 -23.32 10.13 13.56
N GLU A 68 -23.39 11.16 12.71
CA GLU A 68 -24.19 11.13 11.50
C GLU A 68 -23.42 10.59 10.27
N ARG A 69 -22.08 10.59 10.24
CA ARG A 69 -21.23 10.06 9.14
C ARG A 69 -20.67 8.70 9.47
N MET A 70 -20.42 8.42 10.74
CA MET A 70 -19.78 7.19 11.17
C MET A 70 -20.56 5.98 10.66
N GLY A 71 -19.86 5.08 9.97
CA GLY A 71 -20.44 3.88 9.37
C GLY A 71 -21.30 4.14 8.11
N LYS A 72 -21.52 5.39 7.68
CA LYS A 72 -22.23 5.72 6.44
C LYS A 72 -21.32 5.58 5.24
N GLU A 73 -21.89 5.11 4.13
CA GLU A 73 -21.19 5.02 2.86
C GLU A 73 -21.02 6.41 2.21
N LEU A 74 -19.83 6.67 1.70
CA LEU A 74 -19.47 7.82 0.89
C LEU A 74 -18.92 7.32 -0.44
N THR A 75 -19.21 8.05 -1.52
CA THR A 75 -18.66 7.78 -2.86
C THR A 75 -17.70 8.91 -3.21
N ILE A 76 -16.46 8.57 -3.55
CA ILE A 76 -15.42 9.49 -4.03
C ILE A 76 -14.99 8.99 -5.42
N GLY A 77 -15.28 9.76 -6.47
CA GLY A 77 -15.12 9.30 -7.84
C GLY A 77 -16.01 8.07 -8.11
N GLU A 78 -15.39 6.96 -8.53
CA GLU A 78 -16.08 5.67 -8.77
C GLU A 78 -16.05 4.74 -7.54
N VAL A 79 -15.42 5.17 -6.45
CA VAL A 79 -15.08 4.31 -5.30
C VAL A 79 -16.03 4.58 -4.14
N LYS A 80 -16.60 3.51 -3.55
CA LYS A 80 -17.58 3.59 -2.46
C LYS A 80 -17.09 2.85 -1.23
N ASP A 81 -17.08 3.51 -0.07
CA ASP A 81 -16.75 2.89 1.22
C ASP A 81 -17.44 3.60 2.38
N LYS A 82 -17.35 3.02 3.59
CA LYS A 82 -17.83 3.63 4.83
C LYS A 82 -16.78 4.52 5.48
N LEU A 83 -17.24 5.64 6.04
CA LEU A 83 -16.42 6.48 6.92
C LEU A 83 -16.34 5.84 8.31
N THR A 84 -15.15 5.37 8.69
CA THR A 84 -14.92 4.63 9.95
C THR A 84 -13.98 5.34 10.92
N HIS A 85 -13.31 6.41 10.49
CA HIS A 85 -12.33 7.14 11.28
C HIS A 85 -12.47 8.63 11.02
N PHE A 86 -12.41 9.43 12.09
CA PHE A 86 -12.48 10.89 12.05
C PHE A 86 -11.29 11.46 12.80
N LEU A 87 -10.60 12.43 12.22
CA LEU A 87 -9.54 13.17 12.89
C LEU A 87 -10.16 14.44 13.50
N VAL A 88 -9.92 14.65 14.79
CA VAL A 88 -10.44 15.79 15.55
C VAL A 88 -9.30 16.58 16.13
N GLU A 89 -9.25 17.87 15.82
CA GLU A 89 -8.16 18.78 16.19
C GLU A 89 -8.74 20.13 16.64
N PRO A 90 -8.00 20.95 17.40
CA PRO A 90 -8.42 22.32 17.67
C PRO A 90 -8.51 23.15 16.40
N PHE A 91 -9.53 24.01 16.35
CA PHE A 91 -9.58 25.13 15.42
C PHE A 91 -8.57 26.19 15.82
N VAL A 92 -7.72 26.59 14.88
CA VAL A 92 -6.70 27.61 15.10
C VAL A 92 -7.02 28.80 14.20
N PRO A 93 -7.36 29.97 14.77
CA PRO A 93 -7.48 31.21 13.99
C PRO A 93 -6.13 31.57 13.38
N HIS A 94 -6.07 31.77 12.07
CA HIS A 94 -4.85 32.10 11.35
C HIS A 94 -5.15 33.01 10.16
N LYS A 95 -4.10 33.60 9.58
CA LYS A 95 -4.19 34.50 8.42
C LYS A 95 -3.43 33.99 7.19
N GLU A 96 -2.42 33.17 7.42
CA GLU A 96 -1.51 32.66 6.39
C GLU A 96 -1.64 31.13 6.35
N GLU A 97 -1.80 30.60 5.15
CA GLU A 97 -1.75 29.17 4.84
C GLU A 97 -0.55 28.95 3.91
N LEU A 98 0.41 28.15 4.37
CA LEU A 98 1.66 27.87 3.69
C LEU A 98 1.67 26.42 3.19
N TYR A 99 2.51 26.18 2.20
CA TYR A 99 2.72 24.86 1.61
C TYR A 99 4.17 24.41 1.79
N MET A 100 4.36 23.15 2.20
CA MET A 100 5.66 22.50 2.12
C MET A 100 5.51 21.01 1.84
N ALA A 101 6.37 20.47 0.98
CA ALA A 101 6.50 19.03 0.80
C ALA A 101 7.97 18.59 0.69
N MET A 102 8.26 17.37 1.11
CA MET A 102 9.55 16.69 0.96
C MET A 102 9.33 15.39 0.21
N VAL A 103 10.09 15.18 -0.85
CA VAL A 103 9.95 14.02 -1.75
C VAL A 103 11.32 13.40 -2.00
N SER A 104 11.42 12.09 -1.80
CA SER A 104 12.65 11.36 -2.07
C SER A 104 12.78 11.00 -3.55
N GLU A 105 13.91 11.34 -4.15
CA GLU A 105 14.27 11.00 -5.53
C GLU A 105 15.61 10.23 -5.58
N ARG A 106 15.95 9.70 -6.76
CA ARG A 106 17.13 8.83 -6.93
C ARG A 106 18.45 9.50 -6.52
N GLY A 107 18.61 10.80 -6.74
CA GLY A 107 19.86 11.52 -6.50
C GLY A 107 19.91 12.29 -5.18
N GLY A 108 18.82 12.29 -4.43
CA GLY A 108 18.61 13.19 -3.31
C GLY A 108 17.14 13.50 -3.11
N ASP A 109 16.85 14.41 -2.21
CA ASP A 109 15.49 14.76 -1.83
C ASP A 109 15.18 16.19 -2.25
N LYS A 110 13.91 16.45 -2.60
CA LYS A 110 13.43 17.80 -2.92
C LYS A 110 12.56 18.32 -1.80
N VAL A 111 12.76 19.57 -1.44
CA VAL A 111 11.88 20.36 -0.58
C VAL A 111 11.14 21.38 -1.44
N TYR A 112 9.81 21.32 -1.45
CA TYR A 112 8.94 22.28 -2.10
C TYR A 112 8.37 23.27 -1.08
N LEU A 113 8.25 24.54 -1.44
CA LEU A 113 7.75 25.63 -0.59
C LEU A 113 6.87 26.60 -1.38
N SER A 114 5.78 27.08 -0.79
CA SER A 114 4.96 28.18 -1.34
C SER A 114 4.25 28.96 -0.23
N GLU A 115 4.12 30.28 -0.40
CA GLU A 115 3.33 31.14 0.49
C GLU A 115 1.81 30.97 0.30
N LYS A 116 1.42 30.23 -0.73
CA LYS A 116 0.04 29.90 -1.05
C LYS A 116 -0.18 28.40 -0.81
N GLY A 117 -0.55 28.03 0.41
CA GLY A 117 -1.07 26.70 0.72
C GLY A 117 -2.58 26.62 0.56
N GLY A 118 -3.14 25.44 0.87
CA GLY A 118 -4.57 25.19 0.87
C GLY A 118 -5.03 24.30 -0.29
N VAL A 119 -6.34 24.29 -0.52
CA VAL A 119 -7.05 23.35 -1.41
C VAL A 119 -6.65 23.51 -2.88
N ASP A 120 -6.24 24.71 -3.30
CA ASP A 120 -5.99 25.05 -4.70
C ASP A 120 -4.48 25.12 -5.04
N ILE A 121 -3.61 24.42 -4.28
CA ILE A 121 -2.15 24.43 -4.53
C ILE A 121 -1.79 24.00 -5.95
N GLU A 122 -2.56 23.07 -6.53
CA GLU A 122 -2.35 22.57 -7.89
C GLU A 122 -2.57 23.65 -8.97
N GLU A 123 -3.41 24.65 -8.68
CA GLU A 123 -3.71 25.76 -9.59
C GLU A 123 -2.64 26.86 -9.55
N VAL A 124 -1.80 26.88 -8.52
CA VAL A 124 -0.73 27.88 -8.29
C VAL A 124 0.66 27.25 -8.25
N TRP A 125 0.85 26.11 -8.93
CA TRP A 125 2.10 25.37 -8.91
C TRP A 125 3.32 26.21 -9.36
N GLU A 126 3.10 27.23 -10.18
CA GLU A 126 4.14 28.19 -10.59
C GLU A 126 4.73 29.01 -9.44
N THR A 127 4.01 29.12 -8.31
CA THR A 127 4.52 29.78 -7.09
C THR A 127 5.32 28.83 -6.21
N VAL A 128 5.30 27.53 -6.49
CA VAL A 128 6.07 26.53 -5.74
C VAL A 128 7.54 26.65 -6.12
N ARG A 129 8.38 26.77 -5.10
CA ARG A 129 9.83 26.83 -5.21
C ARG A 129 10.43 25.53 -4.70
N GLU A 130 11.56 25.13 -5.27
CA GLU A 130 12.24 23.89 -4.91
C GLU A 130 13.64 24.15 -4.34
N ILE A 131 14.03 23.32 -3.36
CA ILE A 131 15.39 23.19 -2.85
C ILE A 131 15.77 21.71 -2.99
N PHE A 132 16.83 21.43 -3.75
CA PHE A 132 17.33 20.07 -3.92
C PHE A 132 18.47 19.77 -2.94
N ILE A 133 18.35 18.67 -2.20
CA ILE A 133 19.34 18.19 -1.23
C ILE A 133 19.95 16.88 -1.78
N PRO A 134 21.17 16.93 -2.34
CA PRO A 134 21.80 15.75 -2.94
C PRO A 134 22.25 14.75 -1.87
N ILE A 135 22.35 13.47 -2.22
CA ILE A 135 22.95 12.46 -1.34
C ILE A 135 24.40 12.16 -1.80
N PRO A 136 25.40 12.11 -0.89
CA PRO A 136 25.31 12.43 0.54
C PRO A 136 25.42 13.93 0.81
N THR A 137 24.65 14.43 1.78
CA THR A 137 24.78 15.81 2.32
C THR A 137 25.09 15.74 3.81
N SER A 138 26.15 16.44 4.25
CA SER A 138 26.46 16.59 5.68
C SER A 138 25.56 17.63 6.35
N GLU A 139 25.53 17.66 7.69
CA GLU A 139 24.71 18.64 8.41
C GLU A 139 25.11 20.10 8.13
N GLU A 140 26.42 20.36 8.03
CA GLU A 140 26.92 21.70 7.71
C GLU A 140 26.47 22.11 6.31
N LYS A 141 26.56 21.18 5.36
CA LYS A 141 26.19 21.44 3.96
C LYS A 141 24.68 21.57 3.78
N LEU A 142 23.88 20.82 4.53
CA LEU A 142 22.42 20.94 4.55
C LEU A 142 22.00 22.38 4.87
N LYS A 143 22.58 22.95 5.93
CA LYS A 143 22.24 24.32 6.34
C LYS A 143 22.62 25.34 5.28
N GLU A 144 23.77 25.18 4.63
CA GLU A 144 24.19 26.03 3.50
C GLU A 144 23.20 25.94 2.34
N ILE A 145 22.88 24.72 1.88
CA ILE A 145 21.94 24.46 0.79
C ILE A 145 20.56 25.08 1.07
N VAL A 146 20.03 24.86 2.27
CA VAL A 146 18.73 25.40 2.67
C VAL A 146 18.77 26.93 2.79
N SER A 147 19.87 27.49 3.30
CA SER A 147 20.00 28.95 3.44
C SER A 147 20.10 29.64 2.07
N ASP A 148 20.84 29.06 1.13
CA ASP A 148 21.05 29.60 -0.21
C ASP A 148 19.84 29.37 -1.11
N GLY A 149 19.14 28.24 -0.94
CA GLY A 149 17.95 27.87 -1.69
C GLY A 149 16.65 28.49 -1.17
N LEU A 150 16.67 29.13 0.01
CA LEU A 150 15.46 29.71 0.59
C LEU A 150 14.91 30.83 -0.33
N PRO A 151 13.66 30.71 -0.81
CA PRO A 151 13.10 31.72 -1.72
C PRO A 151 13.00 33.10 -1.05
N GLU A 152 13.04 34.15 -1.87
CA GLU A 152 13.06 35.55 -1.38
C GLU A 152 11.89 35.83 -0.43
N GLU A 153 10.72 35.28 -0.75
CA GLU A 153 9.49 35.47 0.01
C GLU A 153 9.61 34.98 1.47
N PHE A 154 10.45 33.97 1.72
CA PHE A 154 10.65 33.41 3.05
C PHE A 154 11.84 34.01 3.82
N LYS A 155 12.63 34.91 3.20
CA LYS A 155 13.88 35.41 3.80
C LYS A 155 13.66 36.26 5.05
N GLU A 156 12.55 36.98 5.16
CA GLU A 156 12.21 37.75 6.38
C GLU A 156 12.00 36.82 7.58
N LYS A 157 11.44 35.63 7.34
CA LYS A 157 11.18 34.58 8.34
C LYS A 157 12.27 33.51 8.38
N ARG A 158 13.46 33.75 7.80
CA ARG A 158 14.56 32.77 7.69
C ARG A 158 14.99 32.16 9.03
N GLY A 159 14.86 32.91 10.13
CA GLY A 159 15.17 32.43 11.48
C GLY A 159 14.25 31.30 11.96
N VAL A 160 13.09 31.12 11.33
CA VAL A 160 12.15 30.02 11.56
C VAL A 160 12.25 28.97 10.46
N PHE A 161 12.26 29.38 9.18
CA PHE A 161 12.23 28.43 8.07
C PHE A 161 13.50 27.58 7.94
N ILE A 162 14.69 28.17 8.13
CA ILE A 162 15.94 27.41 8.03
C ILE A 162 15.99 26.27 9.08
N PRO A 163 15.81 26.52 10.39
CA PRO A 163 15.78 25.44 11.36
C PRO A 163 14.59 24.49 11.15
N PHE A 164 13.45 24.99 10.67
CA PHE A 164 12.29 24.15 10.36
C PHE A 164 12.60 23.13 9.26
N ILE A 165 13.07 23.59 8.09
CA ILE A 165 13.38 22.74 6.94
C ILE A 165 14.51 21.77 7.28
N CYS A 166 15.60 22.25 7.92
CA CYS A 166 16.72 21.38 8.28
C CYS A 166 16.31 20.29 9.28
N GLY A 167 15.56 20.67 10.33
CA GLY A 167 15.11 19.72 11.34
C GLY A 167 14.10 18.72 10.79
N LEU A 168 13.12 19.18 10.01
CA LEU A 168 12.15 18.30 9.38
C LEU A 168 12.79 17.37 8.35
N TYR A 169 13.79 17.85 7.59
CA TYR A 169 14.53 17.02 6.65
C TYR A 169 15.29 15.89 7.35
N LYS A 170 15.95 16.19 8.47
CA LYS A 170 16.61 15.15 9.28
C LYS A 170 15.61 14.12 9.81
N LEU A 171 14.45 14.57 10.29
CA LEU A 171 13.36 13.67 10.71
C LEU A 171 12.86 12.81 9.54
N PHE A 172 12.64 13.43 8.37
CA PHE A 172 12.21 12.78 7.14
C PHE A 172 13.18 11.65 6.75
N SER A 173 14.48 11.95 6.75
CA SER A 173 15.55 10.99 6.43
C SER A 173 15.66 9.88 7.49
N ASP A 174 15.80 10.24 8.77
CA ASP A 174 16.05 9.29 9.85
C ASP A 174 14.86 8.32 10.08
N LEU A 175 13.64 8.75 9.79
CA LEU A 175 12.44 7.93 9.93
C LEU A 175 12.00 7.28 8.61
N HIS A 176 12.83 7.34 7.57
CA HIS A 176 12.57 6.71 6.27
C HIS A 176 11.23 7.13 5.64
N PHE A 177 10.90 8.43 5.72
CA PHE A 177 9.85 8.99 4.88
C PHE A 177 10.32 9.00 3.42
N ALA A 178 9.40 8.67 2.52
CA ALA A 178 9.60 8.81 1.08
C ALA A 178 8.82 10.01 0.53
N TYR A 179 7.77 10.43 1.23
CA TYR A 179 6.95 11.59 0.94
C TYR A 179 6.42 12.17 2.26
N LEU A 180 6.50 13.48 2.43
CA LEU A 180 5.90 14.20 3.55
C LEU A 180 5.43 15.57 3.06
N GLU A 181 4.14 15.85 3.19
CA GLU A 181 3.52 17.09 2.76
C GLU A 181 2.71 17.69 3.90
N LEU A 182 2.87 19.00 4.10
CA LEU A 182 2.11 19.82 5.05
C LEU A 182 1.34 20.85 4.22
N ASN A 183 0.04 20.64 4.02
CA ASN A 183 -0.77 21.49 3.14
C ASN A 183 -2.26 21.65 3.55
N PRO A 184 -2.67 22.76 4.19
CA PRO A 184 -1.83 23.88 4.58
C PRO A 184 -1.15 23.66 5.94
N PHE A 185 -0.14 24.46 6.22
CA PHE A 185 0.34 24.71 7.58
C PHE A 185 0.46 26.21 7.84
N THR A 186 0.49 26.61 9.10
CA THR A 186 0.73 28.01 9.48
C THR A 186 1.87 28.13 10.50
N ILE A 187 2.37 29.35 10.65
CA ILE A 187 3.39 29.70 11.64
C ILE A 187 2.83 30.81 12.54
N LEU A 188 2.66 30.51 13.83
CA LEU A 188 2.30 31.48 14.85
C LEU A 188 3.50 31.68 15.78
N GLU A 189 4.22 32.78 15.60
CA GLU A 189 5.50 33.06 16.28
C GLU A 189 6.55 31.96 16.02
N LYS A 190 6.69 30.99 16.95
CA LYS A 190 7.58 29.82 16.82
C LYS A 190 6.83 28.50 16.73
N GLN A 191 5.50 28.54 16.74
CA GLN A 191 4.65 27.37 16.63
C GLN A 191 4.40 27.05 15.16
N ILE A 192 4.79 25.85 14.77
CA ILE A 192 4.46 25.29 13.46
C ILE A 192 3.22 24.44 13.64
N ILE A 193 2.17 24.75 12.88
CA ILE A 193 0.87 24.08 13.01
C ILE A 193 0.47 23.55 11.63
N PRO A 194 0.74 22.27 11.33
CA PRO A 194 0.24 21.59 10.15
C PRO A 194 -1.27 21.37 10.29
N PHE A 195 -2.06 22.04 9.45
CA PHE A 195 -3.49 21.78 9.39
C PHE A 195 -3.76 20.47 8.69
N ASP A 196 -3.03 20.16 7.62
CA ASP A 196 -3.07 18.87 6.95
C ASP A 196 -1.69 18.21 6.89
N LEU A 197 -1.67 16.88 6.80
CA LEU A 197 -0.44 16.13 6.61
C LEU A 197 -0.69 14.87 5.78
N VAL A 198 0.05 14.74 4.68
CA VAL A 198 0.11 13.52 3.87
C VAL A 198 1.52 12.95 3.97
N ALA A 199 1.63 11.66 4.27
CA ALA A 199 2.93 11.02 4.42
C ALA A 199 2.96 9.60 3.86
N ARG A 200 4.13 9.21 3.33
CA ARG A 200 4.46 7.85 2.94
C ARG A 200 5.81 7.46 3.54
N LEU A 201 5.88 6.26 4.10
CA LEU A 201 7.11 5.65 4.61
C LEU A 201 7.59 4.56 3.63
N ASP A 202 8.89 4.29 3.60
CA ASP A 202 9.43 3.09 2.95
C ASP A 202 9.26 1.89 3.87
N ASP A 203 8.20 1.10 3.67
CA ASP A 203 7.85 -0.01 4.57
C ASP A 203 8.95 -1.07 4.73
N THR A 204 9.91 -1.12 3.80
CA THR A 204 11.07 -2.01 3.87
C THR A 204 12.07 -1.61 4.97
N ALA A 205 11.99 -0.37 5.48
CA ALA A 205 12.80 0.10 6.60
C ALA A 205 12.23 -0.30 7.97
N HIS A 206 11.13 -1.07 8.03
CA HIS A 206 10.51 -1.46 9.29
C HIS A 206 11.47 -2.15 10.26
N PHE A 207 12.41 -2.96 9.77
CA PHE A 207 13.39 -3.65 10.63
C PHE A 207 14.34 -2.69 11.38
N ASP A 208 14.63 -1.53 10.78
CA ASP A 208 15.51 -0.51 11.36
C ASP A 208 14.70 0.52 12.19
N CYS A 209 13.50 0.85 11.71
CA CYS A 209 12.62 1.86 12.30
C CYS A 209 11.57 1.29 13.28
N ALA A 210 11.57 0.00 13.61
CA ALA A 210 10.52 -0.64 14.41
C ALA A 210 10.23 0.09 15.73
N GLU A 211 11.28 0.45 16.49
CA GLU A 211 11.13 1.20 17.75
C GLU A 211 10.63 2.64 17.51
N ALA A 212 11.10 3.26 16.44
CA ALA A 212 10.76 4.63 16.11
C ALA A 212 9.29 4.75 15.68
N TRP A 213 8.85 3.87 14.78
CA TRP A 213 7.49 3.84 14.24
C TRP A 213 6.49 3.26 15.25
N GLY A 214 6.89 2.24 16.01
CA GLY A 214 6.00 1.44 16.84
C GLY A 214 4.97 0.69 15.98
N ASP A 215 3.76 0.52 16.51
CA ASP A 215 2.66 -0.19 15.84
C ASP A 215 1.96 0.67 14.78
N ILE A 216 2.72 1.17 13.80
CA ILE A 216 2.15 2.00 12.73
C ILE A 216 1.33 1.17 11.75
N ALA A 217 0.14 1.66 11.41
CA ALA A 217 -0.73 1.01 10.43
C ALA A 217 -0.53 1.60 9.03
N PHE A 218 -0.42 0.72 8.03
CA PHE A 218 -0.45 1.07 6.60
C PHE A 218 -1.85 0.79 6.03
N PRO A 219 -2.79 1.76 6.09
CA PRO A 219 -4.15 1.54 5.62
C PRO A 219 -4.19 1.20 4.13
N ALA A 220 -5.18 0.40 3.74
CA ALA A 220 -5.53 0.26 2.34
C ALA A 220 -6.15 1.56 1.82
N PRO A 221 -6.10 1.84 0.50
CA PRO A 221 -6.80 2.96 -0.09
C PRO A 221 -8.30 2.93 0.24
N PHE A 222 -8.92 4.11 0.34
CA PHE A 222 -10.36 4.23 0.55
C PHE A 222 -11.13 3.38 -0.48
N GLY A 223 -12.16 2.63 -0.04
CA GLY A 223 -12.94 1.73 -0.91
C GLY A 223 -12.37 0.34 -1.08
N ARG A 224 -11.16 0.09 -0.58
CA ARG A 224 -10.57 -1.24 -0.58
C ARG A 224 -10.39 -1.73 0.85
N LYS A 225 -11.24 -2.66 1.24
CA LYS A 225 -11.02 -3.46 2.45
C LYS A 225 -10.30 -4.73 2.07
N LEU A 226 -9.24 -5.04 2.80
CA LEU A 226 -8.58 -6.32 2.64
C LEU A 226 -9.56 -7.42 3.03
N THR A 227 -9.72 -8.40 2.16
CA THR A 227 -10.48 -9.59 2.51
C THR A 227 -9.74 -10.39 3.59
N PRO A 228 -10.41 -11.29 4.33
CA PRO A 228 -9.73 -12.20 5.25
C PRO A 228 -8.60 -12.98 4.57
N GLU A 229 -8.79 -13.34 3.30
CA GLU A 229 -7.81 -14.06 2.49
C GLU A 229 -6.61 -13.18 2.10
N GLU A 230 -6.84 -11.94 1.68
CA GLU A 230 -5.74 -10.98 1.43
C GLU A 230 -4.94 -10.72 2.72
N THR A 231 -5.62 -10.65 3.87
CA THR A 231 -4.98 -10.48 5.19
C THR A 231 -4.15 -11.70 5.58
N HIS A 232 -4.66 -12.92 5.35
CA HIS A 232 -3.93 -14.17 5.58
C HIS A 232 -2.66 -14.22 4.74
N ILE A 233 -2.75 -14.00 3.42
CA ILE A 233 -1.58 -14.03 2.54
C ILE A 233 -0.55 -12.97 2.92
N ARG A 234 -1.00 -11.77 3.32
CA ARG A 234 -0.09 -10.74 3.82
C ARG A 234 0.66 -11.19 5.08
N SER A 235 -0.01 -11.89 6.01
CA SER A 235 0.65 -12.42 7.20
C SER A 235 1.69 -13.50 6.86
N VAL A 236 1.47 -14.31 5.82
CA VAL A 236 2.46 -15.30 5.35
C VAL A 236 3.65 -14.58 4.70
N ASP A 237 3.40 -13.55 3.88
CA ASP A 237 4.42 -12.72 3.24
C ASP A 237 5.32 -11.98 4.26
N GLU A 238 4.74 -11.39 5.30
CA GLU A 238 5.47 -10.70 6.38
C GLU A 238 6.39 -11.65 7.18
N GLY A 239 6.04 -12.94 7.24
CA GLY A 239 6.83 -13.98 7.90
C GLY A 239 7.89 -14.65 7.02
N SER A 240 8.00 -14.25 5.76
CA SER A 240 8.82 -14.93 4.75
C SER A 240 9.93 -14.04 4.18
N GLY A 241 11.00 -14.67 3.72
CA GLY A 241 11.98 -14.03 2.82
C GLY A 241 11.53 -14.04 1.35
N ALA A 242 10.49 -14.81 1.03
CA ALA A 242 9.84 -14.84 -0.27
C ALA A 242 8.81 -13.70 -0.38
N SER A 243 8.28 -13.47 -1.58
CA SER A 243 7.17 -12.54 -1.79
C SER A 243 5.90 -13.30 -2.15
N LEU A 244 4.81 -12.99 -1.45
CA LEU A 244 3.49 -13.59 -1.65
C LEU A 244 2.45 -12.46 -1.66
N LYS A 245 1.93 -12.12 -2.84
CA LYS A 245 0.92 -11.06 -2.98
C LYS A 245 -0.40 -11.63 -3.48
N LEU A 246 -1.50 -11.20 -2.88
CA LEU A 246 -2.84 -11.50 -3.34
C LEU A 246 -3.70 -10.24 -3.29
N THR A 247 -4.45 -10.03 -4.37
CA THR A 247 -5.47 -9.01 -4.52
C THR A 247 -6.70 -9.66 -5.13
N VAL A 248 -7.84 -9.63 -4.44
CA VAL A 248 -9.10 -10.16 -4.96
C VAL A 248 -9.80 -9.06 -5.78
N LEU A 249 -9.99 -9.31 -7.08
CA LEU A 249 -10.56 -8.34 -8.02
C LEU A 249 -12.06 -8.59 -8.23
N ASN A 250 -12.42 -9.83 -8.56
CA ASN A 250 -13.80 -10.25 -8.75
C ASN A 250 -13.99 -11.64 -8.13
N PRO A 251 -14.53 -11.76 -6.92
CA PRO A 251 -14.76 -13.07 -6.29
C PRO A 251 -15.60 -14.05 -7.13
N LYS A 252 -16.42 -13.52 -8.07
CA LYS A 252 -17.24 -14.32 -9.00
C LYS A 252 -16.56 -14.57 -10.34
N GLY A 253 -15.39 -13.99 -10.57
CA GLY A 253 -14.58 -14.17 -11.77
C GLY A 253 -14.32 -15.63 -12.07
N ARG A 254 -14.26 -15.99 -13.35
CA ARG A 254 -14.00 -17.36 -13.78
C ARG A 254 -12.54 -17.64 -14.05
N ILE A 255 -11.69 -16.62 -14.23
CA ILE A 255 -10.26 -16.78 -14.50
C ILE A 255 -9.49 -16.48 -13.22
N TRP A 256 -8.74 -17.45 -12.73
CA TRP A 256 -7.91 -17.31 -11.54
C TRP A 256 -6.46 -17.55 -11.91
N THR A 257 -5.55 -16.83 -11.26
CA THR A 257 -4.14 -16.87 -11.58
C THR A 257 -3.31 -17.19 -10.35
N MET A 258 -2.31 -18.05 -10.53
CA MET A 258 -1.31 -18.41 -9.54
C MET A 258 0.04 -18.37 -10.26
N VAL A 259 0.56 -17.15 -10.44
CA VAL A 259 1.70 -16.88 -11.31
C VAL A 259 2.93 -16.61 -10.46
N ALA A 260 4.04 -17.27 -10.77
CA ALA A 260 5.28 -16.99 -10.06
C ALA A 260 6.15 -15.91 -10.73
N GLY A 261 6.51 -14.90 -9.94
CA GLY A 261 7.29 -13.73 -10.33
C GLY A 261 6.42 -12.50 -10.63
N GLY A 262 6.69 -11.39 -9.95
CA GLY A 262 5.95 -10.13 -10.14
C GLY A 262 5.93 -9.59 -11.57
N GLY A 263 7.03 -9.70 -12.33
CA GLY A 263 7.01 -9.31 -13.75
C GLY A 263 6.12 -10.22 -14.61
N ALA A 264 6.10 -11.52 -14.30
CA ALA A 264 5.28 -12.47 -15.03
C ALA A 264 3.79 -12.29 -14.70
N SER A 265 3.42 -12.09 -13.43
CA SER A 265 2.01 -11.88 -13.05
C SER A 265 1.37 -10.69 -13.75
N VAL A 266 2.12 -9.59 -13.93
CA VAL A 266 1.68 -8.44 -14.74
C VAL A 266 1.45 -8.86 -16.19
N VAL A 267 2.42 -9.52 -16.83
CA VAL A 267 2.30 -9.94 -18.24
C VAL A 267 1.15 -10.94 -18.48
N TYR A 268 0.88 -11.85 -17.54
CA TYR A 268 -0.29 -12.73 -17.60
C TYR A 268 -1.60 -11.94 -17.50
N THR A 269 -1.66 -10.97 -16.59
CA THR A 269 -2.82 -10.08 -16.41
C THR A 269 -3.08 -9.24 -17.65
N ASP A 270 -2.03 -8.65 -18.23
CA ASP A 270 -2.11 -7.89 -19.48
C ASP A 270 -2.63 -8.77 -20.61
N THR A 271 -2.13 -10.01 -20.75
CA THR A 271 -2.62 -10.92 -21.79
C THR A 271 -4.09 -11.27 -21.60
N ILE A 272 -4.56 -11.49 -20.36
CA ILE A 272 -5.98 -11.73 -20.07
C ILE A 272 -6.82 -10.51 -20.46
N SER A 273 -6.30 -9.31 -20.17
CA SER A 273 -6.96 -8.05 -20.49
C SER A 273 -7.02 -7.78 -22.00
N ASP A 274 -5.92 -8.00 -22.72
CA ASP A 274 -5.84 -7.90 -24.19
C ASP A 274 -6.79 -8.86 -24.90
N MET A 275 -7.11 -9.99 -24.26
CA MET A 275 -8.10 -10.96 -24.73
C MET A 275 -9.54 -10.57 -24.36
N GLY A 276 -9.78 -9.40 -23.78
CA GLY A 276 -11.10 -8.88 -23.43
C GLY A 276 -11.73 -9.48 -22.18
N ALA A 277 -10.95 -10.21 -21.37
CA ALA A 277 -11.46 -10.97 -20.23
C ALA A 277 -11.14 -10.35 -18.85
N SER A 278 -10.78 -9.06 -18.80
CA SER A 278 -10.40 -8.37 -17.54
C SER A 278 -11.51 -8.42 -16.49
N LYS A 279 -12.79 -8.35 -16.91
CA LYS A 279 -13.94 -8.42 -16.00
C LYS A 279 -14.17 -9.82 -15.41
N GLU A 280 -13.62 -10.85 -16.03
CA GLU A 280 -13.72 -12.24 -15.60
C GLU A 280 -12.54 -12.67 -14.69
N LEU A 281 -11.56 -11.79 -14.49
CA LEU A 281 -10.37 -12.05 -13.68
C LEU A 281 -10.71 -11.99 -12.18
N GLY A 282 -10.51 -13.10 -11.48
CA GLY A 282 -10.84 -13.24 -10.07
C GLY A 282 -9.84 -12.58 -9.14
N ASN A 283 -8.55 -12.65 -9.47
CA ASN A 283 -7.48 -12.13 -8.65
C ASN A 283 -6.30 -11.58 -9.48
N TYR A 284 -5.55 -10.69 -8.84
CA TYR A 284 -4.17 -10.37 -9.20
C TYR A 284 -3.26 -10.80 -8.05
N GLY A 285 -2.10 -11.37 -8.35
CA GLY A 285 -1.19 -11.83 -7.31
C GLY A 285 0.02 -12.52 -7.89
N GLU A 286 1.00 -12.76 -7.02
CA GLU A 286 2.20 -13.49 -7.39
C GLU A 286 2.79 -14.23 -6.18
N TYR A 287 3.63 -15.22 -6.49
CA TYR A 287 4.58 -15.78 -5.54
C TYR A 287 6.00 -15.76 -6.14
N SER A 288 7.00 -15.28 -5.41
CA SER A 288 8.38 -15.20 -5.89
C SER A 288 9.40 -15.22 -4.74
N GLY A 289 10.70 -15.21 -5.04
CA GLY A 289 11.73 -15.25 -3.99
C GLY A 289 12.01 -16.63 -3.39
N ASP A 290 11.69 -17.71 -4.12
CA ASP A 290 11.87 -19.11 -3.67
C ASP A 290 11.11 -19.47 -2.38
N PRO A 291 9.76 -19.33 -2.38
CA PRO A 291 8.96 -19.74 -1.23
C PRO A 291 9.07 -21.24 -0.99
N SER A 292 8.94 -21.62 0.26
CA SER A 292 8.86 -22.99 0.73
C SER A 292 7.59 -23.71 0.23
N THR A 293 7.60 -25.04 0.40
CA THR A 293 6.45 -25.89 0.09
C THR A 293 5.22 -25.51 0.90
N ASP A 294 5.37 -25.17 2.18
CA ASP A 294 4.24 -24.82 3.06
C ASP A 294 3.68 -23.44 2.73
N GLU A 295 4.53 -22.44 2.45
CA GLU A 295 4.08 -21.12 1.99
C GLU A 295 3.34 -21.21 0.66
N THR A 296 3.86 -21.99 -0.29
CA THR A 296 3.21 -22.21 -1.59
C THR A 296 1.88 -22.95 -1.42
N TYR A 297 1.81 -23.90 -0.48
CA TYR A 297 0.57 -24.61 -0.14
C TYR A 297 -0.48 -23.67 0.46
N GLU A 298 -0.13 -22.81 1.42
CA GLU A 298 -1.05 -21.83 2.00
C GLU A 298 -1.56 -20.83 0.95
N TYR A 299 -0.66 -20.37 0.07
CA TYR A 299 -1.02 -19.50 -1.05
C TYR A 299 -1.99 -20.19 -2.01
N ALA A 300 -1.66 -21.41 -2.44
CA ALA A 300 -2.47 -22.18 -3.36
C ALA A 300 -3.85 -22.50 -2.78
N LYS A 301 -3.89 -23.00 -1.54
CA LYS A 301 -5.12 -23.29 -0.80
C LYS A 301 -6.06 -22.10 -0.73
N THR A 302 -5.51 -20.91 -0.48
CA THR A 302 -6.30 -19.67 -0.38
C THR A 302 -6.97 -19.31 -1.71
N ILE A 303 -6.24 -19.39 -2.82
CA ILE A 303 -6.79 -19.18 -4.18
C ILE A 303 -7.83 -20.25 -4.53
N LEU A 304 -7.53 -21.52 -4.22
CA LEU A 304 -8.43 -22.63 -4.49
C LEU A 304 -9.74 -22.50 -3.71
N ASP A 305 -9.70 -22.03 -2.46
CA ASP A 305 -10.90 -21.73 -1.71
C ASP A 305 -11.74 -20.66 -2.38
N LEU A 306 -11.14 -19.50 -2.67
CA LEU A 306 -11.82 -18.38 -3.31
C LEU A 306 -12.49 -18.78 -4.64
N MET A 307 -11.76 -19.48 -5.51
CA MET A 307 -12.26 -19.82 -6.84
C MET A 307 -13.34 -20.90 -6.84
N THR A 308 -13.47 -21.67 -5.74
CA THR A 308 -14.41 -22.80 -5.65
C THR A 308 -15.68 -22.51 -4.83
N ARG A 309 -15.89 -21.26 -4.38
CA ARG A 309 -17.09 -20.88 -3.59
C ARG A 309 -18.38 -20.96 -4.38
N GLU A 310 -18.34 -20.53 -5.65
CA GLU A 310 -19.51 -20.49 -6.53
C GLU A 310 -19.13 -20.94 -7.95
N ARG A 311 -20.09 -21.55 -8.65
CA ARG A 311 -19.96 -21.83 -10.09
C ARG A 311 -19.96 -20.52 -10.89
N ASP A 312 -19.44 -20.59 -12.11
CA ASP A 312 -19.68 -19.51 -13.06
C ASP A 312 -21.19 -19.35 -13.32
N PRO A 313 -21.76 -18.12 -13.27
CA PRO A 313 -23.18 -17.90 -13.47
C PRO A 313 -23.71 -18.36 -14.83
N GLU A 314 -22.85 -18.40 -15.86
CA GLU A 314 -23.20 -18.85 -17.21
C GLU A 314 -22.89 -20.34 -17.42
N GLY A 315 -22.48 -21.06 -16.37
CA GLY A 315 -22.15 -22.48 -16.42
C GLY A 315 -20.82 -22.79 -17.13
N ARG A 316 -20.02 -21.76 -17.46
CA ARG A 316 -18.72 -21.92 -18.09
C ARG A 316 -17.70 -22.52 -17.10
N PRO A 317 -16.64 -23.19 -17.58
CA PRO A 317 -15.59 -23.68 -16.68
C PRO A 317 -14.95 -22.55 -15.87
N LYS A 318 -14.61 -22.79 -14.60
CA LYS A 318 -13.62 -21.97 -13.89
C LYS A 318 -12.23 -22.34 -14.42
N VAL A 319 -11.35 -21.37 -14.64
CA VAL A 319 -9.99 -21.57 -15.16
C VAL A 319 -8.98 -21.18 -14.10
N LEU A 320 -7.99 -22.03 -13.85
CA LEU A 320 -6.81 -21.72 -13.04
C LEU A 320 -5.55 -21.74 -13.91
N LEU A 321 -4.85 -20.60 -13.96
CA LEU A 321 -3.60 -20.42 -14.67
C LEU A 321 -2.43 -20.49 -13.68
N ILE A 322 -1.72 -21.62 -13.66
CA ILE A 322 -0.51 -21.82 -12.84
C ILE A 322 0.69 -21.52 -13.73
N GLY A 323 1.20 -20.29 -13.65
CA GLY A 323 2.06 -19.73 -14.69
C GLY A 323 3.40 -19.19 -14.20
N GLY A 324 4.18 -18.69 -15.16
CA GLY A 324 5.19 -17.68 -14.93
C GLY A 324 6.43 -17.82 -15.82
N GLY A 325 7.40 -16.95 -15.54
CA GLY A 325 8.69 -16.93 -16.23
C GLY A 325 9.54 -18.17 -15.97
N ILE A 326 10.72 -18.22 -16.60
CA ILE A 326 11.75 -19.22 -16.26
C ILE A 326 12.43 -18.71 -14.99
N ALA A 327 12.30 -19.45 -13.89
CA ALA A 327 12.90 -19.03 -12.62
C ALA A 327 14.44 -19.12 -12.67
N ASN A 328 15.11 -18.16 -12.03
CA ASN A 328 16.56 -18.16 -11.91
C ASN A 328 17.04 -19.12 -10.79
N PHE A 329 16.40 -19.06 -9.62
CA PHE A 329 16.82 -19.81 -8.42
C PHE A 329 15.68 -20.55 -7.71
N THR A 330 14.41 -20.20 -7.95
CA THR A 330 13.28 -20.87 -7.30
C THR A 330 13.21 -22.35 -7.68
N ASP A 331 13.11 -23.22 -6.69
CA ASP A 331 12.91 -24.66 -6.90
C ASP A 331 11.46 -24.94 -7.31
N VAL A 332 11.28 -25.26 -8.60
CA VAL A 332 9.96 -25.50 -9.17
C VAL A 332 9.35 -26.79 -8.63
N ALA A 333 10.14 -27.81 -8.31
CA ALA A 333 9.61 -29.06 -7.75
C ALA A 333 9.06 -28.83 -6.34
N ARG A 334 9.80 -28.10 -5.48
CA ARG A 334 9.37 -27.81 -4.11
C ARG A 334 8.11 -26.95 -4.05
N THR A 335 8.04 -25.92 -4.89
CA THR A 335 6.84 -25.06 -4.98
C THR A 335 5.65 -25.86 -5.54
N PHE A 336 5.87 -26.68 -6.58
CA PHE A 336 4.79 -27.51 -7.14
C PHE A 336 4.29 -28.57 -6.15
N ASP A 337 5.13 -29.10 -5.26
CA ASP A 337 4.67 -30.03 -4.22
C ASP A 337 3.60 -29.38 -3.32
N GLY A 338 3.77 -28.10 -2.98
CA GLY A 338 2.79 -27.34 -2.20
C GLY A 338 1.48 -27.13 -2.96
N ILE A 339 1.57 -26.77 -4.25
CA ILE A 339 0.40 -26.60 -5.13
C ILE A 339 -0.34 -27.93 -5.30
N ILE A 340 0.39 -29.03 -5.56
CA ILE A 340 -0.17 -30.37 -5.74
C ILE A 340 -0.93 -30.81 -4.49
N LYS A 341 -0.35 -30.60 -3.29
CA LYS A 341 -1.01 -30.89 -2.01
C LYS A 341 -2.33 -30.14 -1.89
N ALA A 342 -2.36 -28.84 -2.20
CA ALA A 342 -3.58 -28.03 -2.14
C ALA A 342 -4.62 -28.47 -3.19
N LEU A 343 -4.20 -28.79 -4.42
CA LEU A 343 -5.08 -29.30 -5.48
C LEU A 343 -5.73 -30.63 -5.07
N GLN A 344 -4.99 -31.54 -4.44
CA GLN A 344 -5.52 -32.81 -3.95
C GLN A 344 -6.60 -32.60 -2.87
N GLU A 345 -6.36 -31.68 -1.93
CA GLU A 345 -7.33 -31.35 -0.87
C GLU A 345 -8.62 -30.73 -1.45
N TYR A 346 -8.50 -29.89 -2.47
CA TYR A 346 -9.64 -29.19 -3.08
C TYR A 346 -10.27 -29.93 -4.27
N LYS A 347 -9.87 -31.18 -4.52
CA LYS A 347 -10.30 -32.00 -5.67
C LYS A 347 -11.81 -31.97 -5.92
N GLU A 348 -12.62 -32.28 -4.90
CA GLU A 348 -14.08 -32.36 -5.08
C GLU A 348 -14.71 -30.98 -5.30
N LYS A 349 -14.20 -29.94 -4.62
CA LYS A 349 -14.62 -28.54 -4.85
C LYS A 349 -14.30 -28.08 -6.29
N LEU A 350 -13.11 -28.43 -6.80
CA LEU A 350 -12.70 -28.11 -8.17
C LEU A 350 -13.57 -28.78 -9.23
N LYS A 351 -13.90 -30.06 -9.04
CA LYS A 351 -14.87 -30.75 -9.91
C LYS A 351 -16.24 -30.09 -9.86
N ASN A 352 -16.70 -29.71 -8.66
CA ASN A 352 -17.99 -29.09 -8.48
C ASN A 352 -18.12 -27.77 -9.24
N VAL A 353 -17.05 -26.99 -9.40
CA VAL A 353 -17.06 -25.75 -10.19
C VAL A 353 -16.64 -25.92 -11.65
N ASN A 354 -16.56 -27.16 -12.15
CA ASN A 354 -16.11 -27.47 -13.50
C ASN A 354 -14.76 -26.80 -13.83
N ALA A 355 -13.79 -26.93 -12.93
CA ALA A 355 -12.50 -26.27 -13.08
C ALA A 355 -11.68 -26.88 -14.24
N LYS A 356 -10.87 -26.05 -14.90
CA LYS A 356 -9.80 -26.44 -15.83
C LYS A 356 -8.51 -25.76 -15.42
N ILE A 357 -7.41 -26.50 -15.42
CA ILE A 357 -6.11 -26.01 -14.95
C ILE A 357 -5.12 -26.02 -16.12
N TYR A 358 -4.42 -24.90 -16.31
CA TYR A 358 -3.37 -24.78 -17.30
C TYR A 358 -2.07 -24.38 -16.61
N VAL A 359 -1.01 -25.13 -16.89
CA VAL A 359 0.28 -25.00 -16.21
C VAL A 359 1.36 -24.68 -17.21
N ARG A 360 2.15 -23.63 -16.96
CA ARG A 360 3.36 -23.33 -17.72
C ARG A 360 4.45 -22.84 -16.78
N ARG A 361 5.55 -23.59 -16.66
CA ARG A 361 6.66 -23.20 -15.79
C ARG A 361 8.02 -23.67 -16.29
N GLY A 362 9.06 -22.91 -15.94
CA GLY A 362 10.46 -23.28 -16.12
C GLY A 362 11.31 -22.82 -14.93
N GLY A 363 12.53 -23.33 -14.82
CA GLY A 363 13.48 -23.00 -13.74
C GLY A 363 14.14 -24.23 -13.13
N PRO A 364 14.88 -24.10 -12.02
CA PRO A 364 15.46 -25.24 -11.30
C PRO A 364 14.43 -26.33 -10.99
N ASN A 365 14.78 -27.59 -11.27
CA ASN A 365 13.95 -28.79 -11.01
C ASN A 365 12.55 -28.79 -11.67
N TYR A 366 12.34 -27.96 -12.70
CA TYR A 366 11.02 -27.85 -13.34
C TYR A 366 10.53 -29.14 -13.99
N GLU A 367 11.41 -29.96 -14.58
CA GLU A 367 11.02 -31.23 -15.21
C GLU A 367 10.35 -32.17 -14.20
N THR A 368 10.90 -32.25 -12.98
CA THR A 368 10.33 -33.01 -11.87
C THR A 368 8.98 -32.43 -11.45
N GLY A 369 8.89 -31.10 -11.25
CA GLY A 369 7.64 -30.44 -10.90
C GLY A 369 6.53 -30.67 -11.96
N LEU A 370 6.83 -30.45 -13.24
CA LEU A 370 5.90 -30.66 -14.34
C LEU A 370 5.48 -32.14 -14.47
N THR A 371 6.41 -33.07 -14.26
CA THR A 371 6.09 -34.51 -14.28
C THR A 371 5.10 -34.87 -13.18
N ARG A 372 5.31 -34.40 -11.95
CA ARG A 372 4.38 -34.62 -10.83
C ARG A 372 3.01 -33.99 -11.10
N MET A 373 2.97 -32.80 -11.70
CA MET A 373 1.73 -32.13 -12.08
C MET A 373 0.96 -32.89 -13.17
N ARG A 374 1.66 -33.50 -14.14
CA ARG A 374 1.03 -34.38 -15.15
C ARG A 374 0.43 -35.63 -14.52
N GLN A 375 1.16 -36.30 -13.62
CA GLN A 375 0.67 -37.46 -12.87
C GLN A 375 -0.55 -37.10 -12.00
N LEU A 376 -0.57 -35.90 -11.42
CA LEU A 376 -1.75 -35.41 -10.71
C LEU A 376 -2.95 -35.30 -11.65
N GLY A 377 -2.77 -34.81 -12.88
CA GLY A 377 -3.84 -34.70 -13.88
C GLY A 377 -4.56 -36.02 -14.18
N GLU A 378 -3.84 -37.15 -14.12
CA GLU A 378 -4.41 -38.49 -14.32
C GLU A 378 -5.31 -38.95 -13.16
N THR A 379 -5.10 -38.44 -11.95
CA THR A 379 -5.74 -38.93 -10.71
C THR A 379 -6.70 -37.92 -10.08
N LEU A 380 -6.54 -36.62 -10.36
CA LEU A 380 -7.34 -35.55 -9.78
C LEU A 380 -8.78 -35.57 -10.31
N GLY A 381 -9.00 -36.02 -11.56
CA GLY A 381 -10.32 -35.98 -12.19
C GLY A 381 -10.78 -34.55 -12.52
N VAL A 382 -9.83 -33.62 -12.64
CA VAL A 382 -9.99 -32.24 -13.10
C VAL A 382 -9.01 -32.09 -14.27
N PRO A 383 -9.42 -31.54 -15.43
CA PRO A 383 -8.51 -31.37 -16.56
C PRO A 383 -7.30 -30.50 -16.22
N ILE A 384 -6.09 -31.02 -16.44
CA ILE A 384 -4.83 -30.29 -16.27
C ILE A 384 -4.01 -30.40 -17.56
N GLU A 385 -3.66 -29.28 -18.16
CA GLU A 385 -2.73 -29.21 -19.29
C GLU A 385 -1.39 -28.61 -18.85
N VAL A 386 -0.28 -29.33 -19.10
CA VAL A 386 1.04 -29.01 -18.52
C VAL A 386 2.11 -28.79 -19.58
N TYR A 387 2.64 -27.57 -19.60
CA TYR A 387 3.60 -27.07 -20.57
C TYR A 387 4.92 -26.60 -19.90
N GLY A 388 6.03 -26.75 -20.61
CA GLY A 388 7.34 -26.30 -20.16
C GLY A 388 7.84 -25.03 -20.85
N PRO A 389 9.16 -24.75 -20.75
CA PRO A 389 9.81 -23.59 -21.35
C PRO A 389 9.70 -23.51 -22.87
N GLU A 390 9.52 -24.65 -23.55
CA GLU A 390 9.31 -24.74 -25.00
C GLU A 390 8.04 -24.03 -25.47
N THR A 391 7.07 -23.87 -24.57
CA THR A 391 5.83 -23.14 -24.81
C THR A 391 6.00 -21.68 -24.39
N HIS A 392 5.60 -20.73 -25.26
CA HIS A 392 5.62 -19.30 -24.94
C HIS A 392 4.84 -19.02 -23.65
N MET A 393 5.38 -18.16 -22.78
CA MET A 393 4.90 -17.94 -21.42
C MET A 393 3.38 -17.76 -21.33
N THR A 394 2.83 -16.86 -22.13
CA THR A 394 1.41 -16.50 -22.09
C THR A 394 0.52 -17.35 -23.01
N ARG A 395 1.08 -18.39 -23.67
CA ARG A 395 0.30 -19.23 -24.60
C ARG A 395 -0.86 -19.94 -23.90
N ILE A 396 -0.67 -20.33 -22.65
CA ILE A 396 -1.71 -20.99 -21.86
C ILE A 396 -2.92 -20.09 -21.57
N VAL A 397 -2.75 -18.77 -21.57
CA VAL A 397 -3.88 -17.83 -21.48
C VAL A 397 -4.77 -17.98 -22.70
N LYS A 398 -4.16 -17.98 -23.90
CA LYS A 398 -4.89 -18.16 -25.16
C LYS A 398 -5.61 -19.49 -25.24
N MET A 399 -4.97 -20.57 -24.78
CA MET A 399 -5.57 -21.90 -24.72
C MET A 399 -6.78 -21.93 -23.78
N ALA A 400 -6.65 -21.32 -22.60
CA ALA A 400 -7.70 -21.34 -21.59
C ALA A 400 -8.92 -20.47 -21.93
N LEU A 401 -8.74 -19.44 -22.75
CA LEU A 401 -9.80 -18.51 -23.17
C LEU A 401 -10.38 -18.82 -24.56
N ALA A 402 -9.92 -19.88 -25.23
CA ALA A 402 -10.45 -20.30 -26.54
C ALA A 402 -11.81 -21.02 -26.46
N HIS A 403 -12.44 -21.07 -25.28
CA HIS A 403 -13.62 -21.89 -24.97
C HIS A 403 -14.78 -21.09 -24.41
#